data_AF-V2YFT8-F1
#
_entry.id   AF-V2YFT8-F1
#
_cell.length_a   1.000
_cell.length_b   1.000
_cell.length_c   1.000
_cell.angle_alpha   90.00
_cell.angle_beta   90.00
_cell.angle_gamma   90.00
#
_symmetry.space_group_name_H-M   'P 1'
#
loop_
_entity.id
_entity.type
_entity.pdbx_description
1 polymer ?
#
loop_
_entity_poly.entity_id
_entity_poly.type
_entity_poly.pdbx_seq_one_letter_code
_entity_poly.pdbx_strand_id
1 'polypeptide(L)' 'MKRLVGGGFVATIGSVWTAFAILYTDARLDELTGWAEPPGKFITGAFECLAIIPLLIGLVMMIVGGCIMYQELRKP' A
#
# COMPACT_ATOMS: atom_id res chain seq x y z
N MET A 1 -20.36 -3.64 -15.53
CA MET A 1 -19.08 -3.80 -16.27
C MET A 1 -18.12 -2.61 -16.15
N LYS A 2 -18.46 -1.38 -16.58
CA LYS A 2 -17.53 -0.22 -16.51
C LYS A 2 -17.00 0.05 -15.09
N ARG A 3 -17.86 -0.09 -14.07
CA ARG A 3 -17.50 0.06 -12.66
C ARG A 3 -16.59 -1.06 -12.15
N LEU A 4 -16.80 -2.29 -12.62
CA LEU A 4 -15.94 -3.44 -12.29
C LEU A 4 -14.50 -3.18 -12.75
N VAL A 5 -14.33 -2.77 -14.01
CA VAL A 5 -13.02 -2.43 -14.57
C VAL A 5 -12.40 -1.23 -13.85
N GLY A 6 -13.18 -0.19 -13.55
CA GLY A 6 -12.71 0.97 -12.79
C GLY A 6 -12.24 0.61 -11.38
N GLY A 7 -13.00 -0.22 -10.65
CA GLY A 7 -12.62 -0.72 -9.33
C GLY A 7 -11.34 -1.56 -9.37
N GLY A 8 -11.21 -2.43 -10.39
CA GLY A 8 -9.99 -3.21 -10.61
C GLY A 8 -8.78 -2.33 -10.89
N PHE A 9 -8.93 -1.31 -11.73
CA PHE A 9 -7.84 -0.36 -12.02
C PHE A 9 -7.38 0.39 -10.76
N VAL A 10 -8.31 0.89 -9.95
CA VAL A 10 -7.99 1.58 -8.68
C VAL A 10 -7.29 0.62 -7.71
N ALA A 11 -7.74 -0.62 -7.61
CA ALA A 11 -7.10 -1.63 -6.76
C ALA A 11 -5.68 -1.97 -7.22
N THR A 12 -5.45 -2.08 -8.53
CA THR A 12 -4.11 -2.33 -9.11
C THR A 12 -3.16 -1.16 -8.87
N ILE A 13 -3.62 0.09 -9.02
CA ILE A 13 -2.79 1.25 -8.66
C ILE A 13 -2.42 1.20 -7.18
N GLY A 14 -3.40 0.93 -6.31
CA GLY A 14 -3.16 0.80 -4.87
C GLY A 14 -2.14 -0.28 -4.53
N SER A 15 -2.20 -1.44 -5.21
CA SER A 15 -1.28 -2.55 -4.97
C SER A 15 0.14 -2.24 -5.44
N VAL A 16 0.31 -1.64 -6.62
CA VAL A 16 1.61 -1.19 -7.13
C VAL A 16 2.22 -0.14 -6.20
N TRP A 17 1.40 0.82 -5.74
CA TRP A 17 1.83 1.87 -4.83
C TRP A 17 2.27 1.33 -3.46
N THR A 18 1.51 0.38 -2.92
CA THR A 18 1.86 -0.33 -1.68
C THR A 18 3.15 -1.13 -1.84
N ALA A 19 3.28 -1.88 -2.94
CA ALA A 19 4.47 -2.69 -3.23
C ALA A 19 5.72 -1.81 -3.35
N PHE A 20 5.62 -0.68 -4.04
CA PHE A 20 6.73 0.28 -4.14
C PHE A 20 7.15 0.80 -2.77
N ALA A 21 6.20 1.19 -1.91
CA ALA A 21 6.50 1.69 -0.57
C ALA A 21 7.18 0.63 0.31
N ILE A 22 6.77 -0.64 0.19
CA ILE A 22 7.42 -1.76 0.90
C ILE A 22 8.86 -1.93 0.42
N LEU A 23 9.06 -2.05 -0.90
CA LEU A 23 10.39 -2.27 -1.48
C LEU A 23 11.33 -1.09 -1.20
N TYR A 24 10.81 0.14 -1.23
CA TYR A 24 11.57 1.34 -0.91
C TYR A 24 12.01 1.35 0.55
N THR A 25 11.10 1.01 1.46
CA THR A 25 11.41 0.93 2.90
C THR A 25 12.47 -0.13 3.17
N ASP A 26 12.31 -1.32 2.59
CA ASP A 26 13.23 -2.44 2.75
C ASP A 26 14.63 -2.12 2.21
N ALA A 27 14.72 -1.48 1.04
CA ALA A 27 15.99 -1.08 0.43
C ALA A 27 16.78 -0.04 1.25
N ARG A 28 16.12 0.66 2.18
CA ARG A 28 16.74 1.70 3.01
C ARG A 28 16.87 1.30 4.48
N LEU A 29 16.38 0.12 4.85
CA LEU A 29 16.21 -0.29 6.23
C LEU A 29 17.53 -0.33 7.02
N ASP A 30 18.62 -0.67 6.35
CA ASP A 30 19.96 -0.76 6.95
C ASP A 30 20.71 0.58 6.99
N GLU A 31 20.23 1.59 6.23
CA GLU A 31 20.85 2.93 6.16
C GLU A 31 20.25 3.93 7.15
N LEU A 32 19.00 3.71 7.55
CA LEU A 32 18.20 4.71 8.28
C LEU A 32 18.26 4.54 9.79
N THR A 33 18.36 3.31 10.27
CA THR A 33 18.28 3.05 11.69
C THR A 33 19.66 3.22 12.33
N GLY A 34 19.87 4.29 13.11
CA GLY A 34 21.02 4.41 14.02
C GLY A 34 21.01 3.39 15.17
N TRP A 35 20.04 2.47 15.15
CA TRP A 35 19.81 1.40 16.11
C TRP A 35 20.40 0.10 15.56
N ALA A 36 21.02 -0.69 16.43
CA ALA A 36 21.47 -2.03 16.05
C ALA A 36 20.27 -2.94 15.68
N GLU A 37 19.18 -2.89 16.47
CA GLU A 37 17.95 -3.64 16.23
C GLU A 37 16.72 -2.89 16.77
N PRO A 38 16.08 -2.01 15.97
CA PRO A 38 14.89 -1.31 16.42
C PRO A 38 13.67 -2.25 16.45
N PRO A 39 12.81 -2.15 17.48
CA PRO A 39 11.58 -2.93 17.54
C PRO A 39 10.67 -2.55 16.37
N GLY A 40 10.11 -3.56 15.69
CA GLY A 40 9.32 -3.32 14.50
C GLY A 40 10.11 -2.64 13.38
N LYS A 41 11.36 -3.07 13.14
CA LYS A 41 12.34 -2.50 12.18
C LYS A 41 11.72 -1.96 10.89
N PHE A 42 10.82 -2.72 10.26
CA PHE A 42 10.11 -2.29 9.05
C PHE A 42 9.20 -1.07 9.26
N ILE A 43 8.40 -1.06 10.33
CA ILE A 43 7.47 0.03 10.62
C ILE A 43 8.26 1.30 10.95
N THR A 44 9.27 1.19 11.81
CA THR A 44 10.16 2.31 12.15
C THR A 44 10.85 2.85 10.90
N GLY A 45 11.41 1.99 10.06
CA GLY A 45 11.99 2.37 8.77
C GLY A 45 10.97 3.03 7.83
N ALA A 46 9.72 2.56 7.82
CA ALA A 46 8.66 3.17 7.02
C ALA A 46 8.30 4.59 7.49
N PHE A 47 8.38 4.85 8.80
CA PHE A 47 8.21 6.20 9.35
C PHE A 47 9.40 7.11 9.03
N GLU A 48 10.64 6.60 9.18
CA GLU A 48 11.86 7.37 8.88
C GLU A 48 11.98 7.71 7.39
N CYS A 49 11.57 6.81 6.49
CA CYS A 49 11.48 7.04 5.04
C CYS A 49 10.28 7.89 4.58
N LEU A 50 9.35 8.24 5.48
CA LEU A 50 8.01 8.74 5.12
C LEU A 50 7.20 7.80 4.22
N ALA A 51 7.61 6.53 4.08
CA ALA A 51 6.96 5.50 3.28
C ALA A 51 5.62 5.02 3.90
N ILE A 52 5.34 5.39 5.15
CA ILE A 52 4.03 5.14 5.77
C ILE A 52 2.88 5.83 5.03
N ILE A 53 3.12 7.00 4.45
CA ILE A 53 2.10 7.76 3.69
C ILE A 53 1.70 7.00 2.42
N PRO A 54 2.63 6.62 1.52
CA PRO A 54 2.27 5.84 0.34
C PRO A 54 1.70 4.45 0.70
N LEU A 55 2.15 3.80 1.78
CA LEU A 55 1.52 2.57 2.27
C LEU A 55 0.02 2.75 2.58
N LEU A 56 -0.33 3.79 3.33
CA LEU A 56 -1.73 4.06 3.70
C LEU A 56 -2.59 4.43 2.49
N ILE A 57 -2.08 5.27 1.60
CA ILE A 57 -2.78 5.65 0.37
C ILE A 57 -3.05 4.42 -0.50
N GLY A 58 -2.03 3.58 -0.69
CA GLY A 58 -2.15 2.34 -1.47
C GLY A 58 -3.17 1.38 -0.88
N LEU A 59 -3.16 1.19 0.44
CA LEU A 59 -4.13 0.37 1.15
C LEU A 59 -5.57 0.90 0.97
N VAL A 60 -5.79 2.20 1.14
CA VAL A 60 -7.11 2.82 0.95
C VAL A 60 -7.59 2.62 -0.49
N MET A 61 -6.72 2.82 -1.49
CA MET A 61 -7.06 2.58 -2.89
C MET A 61 -7.46 1.12 -3.14
N MET A 62 -6.73 0.15 -2.57
CA MET A 62 -7.09 -1.26 -2.67
C MET A 62 -8.45 -1.56 -2.07
N ILE A 63 -8.75 -1.04 -0.88
CA ILE A 63 -10.05 -1.22 -0.22
C ILE A 63 -11.17 -0.60 -1.06
N VAL A 64 -11.00 0.65 -1.50
CA VAL A 64 -12.00 1.35 -2.32
C VAL A 64 -12.24 0.64 -3.64
N GLY A 65 -11.17 0.25 -4.36
CA GLY A 65 -11.27 -0.51 -5.60
C GLY A 65 -11.98 -1.86 -5.41
N GLY A 66 -11.62 -2.58 -4.34
CA GLY A 66 -12.27 -3.83 -3.94
C GLY A 66 -13.76 -3.65 -3.63
N CYS A 67 -14.12 -2.61 -2.86
CA CYS A 67 -15.52 -2.30 -2.57
C CYS A 67 -16.33 -1.98 -3.83
N ILE A 68 -15.77 -1.23 -4.78
CA ILE A 68 -16.44 -0.93 -6.05
C ILE A 68 -16.70 -2.21 -6.84
N MET A 69 -15.70 -3.10 -6.95
CA MET A 69 -15.85 -4.39 -7.63
C MET A 69 -16.90 -5.28 -6.94
N TYR A 70 -16.83 -5.39 -5.62
CA TYR A 70 -17.77 -6.19 -4.82
C TYR A 70 -19.21 -5.70 -4.99
N GLN A 71 -19.45 -4.38 -4.94
CA GLN A 71 -20.77 -3.81 -5.15
C GLN A 71 -21.32 -4.09 -6.54
N GLU A 72 -20.47 -4.09 -7.58
CA GLU A 72 -20.90 -4.39 -8.94
C GLU A 72 -21.22 -5.88 -9.12
N LEU A 73 -20.44 -6.77 -8.50
CA LEU A 73 -20.68 -8.23 -8.53
C LEU A 73 -21.90 -8.65 -7.71
N ARG A 74 -22.26 -7.89 -6.68
CA ARG A 74 -23.42 -8.15 -5.81
C ARG A 74 -24.75 -7.70 -6.43
N LYS A 75 -24.75 -6.87 -7.47
CA LYS A 75 -25.99 -6.47 -8.14
C LYS A 75 -26.69 -7.72 -8.72
N PRO A 76 -28.01 -7.87 -8.50
CA PRO A 76 -28.77 -8.99 -9.04
C PRO A 76 -28.76 -9.01 -10.58
#